data_AF-A0A945LWB0-F1
#
_entry.id   AF-A0A945LWB0-F1
#
_cell.length_a   1.000
_cell.length_b   1.000
_cell.length_c   1.000
_cell.angle_alpha   90.00
_cell.angle_beta   90.00
_cell.angle_gamma   90.00
#
_symmetry.space_group_name_H-M   'P 1'
#
loop_
_entity.id
_entity.type
_entity.pdbx_description
1 polymer ?
#
loop_
_entity_poly.entity_id
_entity_poly.type
_entity_poly.pdbx_seq_one_letter_code
_entity_poly.pdbx_strand_id
1 'polypeptide(L)'
;MRDSFATALSARLDWNSFYVYQHLKNTELYIAYGGTSGGVIETEDGKDGQLPTFNPVRSGGFEGNYAANEDILTGYEVFDHTADIAPGRAQLREIWFTFNIVANFLRMPALFSDSEARLRNSILWMKALCQAYPSDPSMSCLLYFLQRRSGAPVSDLETLQNLTIKNLKASDYWMWRDSQFGFSSFLDGIIPEADPCVDALLASGPPNARRDNLGQKVL
;
A
#
# COMPACT_ATOMS: atom_id res chain seq x y z
N MET A 1 4.97 -0.27 13.02
CA MET A 1 4.54 -0.24 11.60
C MET A 1 5.38 0.71 10.75
N ARG A 2 5.67 1.92 11.23
CA ARG A 2 6.55 2.89 10.52
C ARG A 2 7.94 2.32 10.21
N ASP A 3 8.57 1.59 11.14
CA ASP A 3 9.88 0.96 10.89
C ASP A 3 9.84 -0.07 9.75
N SER A 4 8.79 -0.89 9.69
CA SER A 4 8.59 -1.86 8.60
C SER A 4 8.39 -1.16 7.27
N PHE A 5 7.67 -0.04 7.27
CA PHE A 5 7.49 0.79 6.07
C PHE A 5 8.79 1.47 5.63
N ALA A 6 9.55 2.07 6.54
CA ALA A 6 10.86 2.63 6.26
C ALA A 6 11.83 1.57 5.71
N THR A 7 11.77 0.36 6.26
CA THR A 7 12.54 -0.79 5.76
C THR A 7 12.13 -1.18 4.34
N ALA A 8 10.81 -1.25 4.05
CA ALA A 8 10.30 -1.56 2.72
C ALA A 8 10.77 -0.54 1.66
N LEU A 9 10.70 0.76 1.99
CA LEU A 9 11.20 1.83 1.13
C LEU A 9 12.73 1.75 0.91
N SER A 10 13.47 1.48 1.98
CA SER A 10 14.94 1.37 1.92
C SER A 10 15.41 0.15 1.14
N ALA A 11 14.66 -0.96 1.18
CA ALA A 11 14.99 -2.19 0.50
C ALA A 11 14.89 -2.08 -1.04
N ARG A 12 14.13 -1.11 -1.56
CA ARG A 12 13.94 -0.88 -3.00
C ARG A 12 13.58 -2.15 -3.76
N LEU A 13 12.71 -2.97 -3.17
CA LEU A 13 12.16 -4.15 -3.84
C LEU A 13 11.22 -3.71 -4.97
N ASP A 14 11.16 -4.50 -6.05
CA ASP A 14 10.23 -4.22 -7.16
C ASP A 14 8.75 -4.31 -6.70
N TRP A 15 8.49 -5.03 -5.60
CA TRP A 15 7.20 -5.09 -4.92
C TRP A 15 7.36 -5.41 -3.43
N ASN A 16 6.64 -4.67 -2.58
CA ASN A 16 6.58 -4.87 -1.14
C ASN A 16 5.21 -5.43 -0.73
N SER A 17 5.23 -6.55 -0.01
CA SER A 17 4.01 -7.12 0.56
C SER A 17 3.87 -6.71 2.02
N PHE A 18 2.87 -5.88 2.31
CA PHE A 18 2.49 -5.53 3.68
C PHE A 18 1.43 -6.50 4.19
N TYR A 19 1.66 -7.08 5.36
CA TYR A 19 0.67 -7.92 6.05
C TYR A 19 0.42 -7.36 7.44
N VAL A 20 -0.84 -7.14 7.78
CA VAL A 20 -1.25 -6.96 9.17
C VAL A 20 -1.25 -8.35 9.79
N TYR A 21 -0.50 -8.51 10.88
CA TYR A 21 -0.22 -9.76 11.60
C TYR A 21 -1.30 -10.85 11.42
N GLN A 22 -0.94 -11.94 10.73
CA GLN A 22 -1.75 -13.15 10.67
C GLN A 22 -1.30 -14.06 11.82
N HIS A 23 -2.22 -14.41 12.71
CA HIS A 23 -1.92 -15.38 13.74
C HIS A 23 -1.63 -16.71 13.05
N LEU A 24 -0.47 -17.30 13.31
CA LEU A 24 -0.16 -18.64 12.84
C LEU A 24 -1.11 -19.61 13.55
N LYS A 25 -2.03 -20.21 12.79
CA LYS A 25 -2.97 -21.22 13.32
C LYS A 25 -2.19 -22.30 14.08
N ASN A 26 -2.73 -22.74 15.21
CA ASN A 26 -2.13 -23.77 16.10
C ASN A 26 -0.85 -23.34 16.84
N THR A 27 -0.57 -22.05 16.96
CA THR A 27 0.47 -21.55 17.88
C THR A 27 -0.15 -21.07 19.18
N GLU A 28 0.62 -21.11 20.27
CA GLU A 28 0.19 -20.51 21.55
C GLU A 28 -0.15 -19.03 21.40
N LEU A 29 0.48 -18.32 20.45
CA LEU A 29 0.11 -16.95 20.07
C LEU A 29 -1.32 -16.84 19.51
N TYR A 30 -1.80 -17.83 18.73
CA TYR A 30 -3.19 -17.85 18.27
C TYR A 30 -4.17 -17.96 19.43
N ILE A 31 -3.83 -18.76 20.44
CA ILE A 31 -4.68 -18.95 21.63
C ILE A 31 -4.64 -17.70 22.52
N ALA A 32 -3.45 -17.12 22.71
CA ALA A 32 -3.23 -15.95 23.56
C ALA A 32 -3.92 -14.67 23.03
N TYR A 33 -3.92 -14.47 21.72
CA TYR A 33 -4.48 -13.25 21.10
C TYR A 33 -5.84 -13.47 20.41
N GLY A 34 -6.14 -14.70 19.98
CA GLY A 34 -7.44 -15.07 19.41
C GLY A 34 -8.58 -15.14 20.44
N GLY A 35 -8.25 -15.14 21.74
CA GLY A 35 -9.21 -15.08 22.84
C GLY A 35 -9.56 -13.66 23.32
N THR A 36 -8.94 -12.61 22.78
CA THR A 36 -9.06 -11.22 23.28
C THR A 36 -9.97 -10.31 22.47
N SER A 37 -10.64 -10.77 21.41
CA SER A 37 -11.72 -10.02 20.77
C SER A 37 -13.07 -10.51 21.29
N GLY A 38 -13.76 -9.65 22.04
CA GLY A 38 -15.01 -9.96 22.72
C GLY A 38 -16.03 -10.69 21.83
N GLY A 39 -16.52 -11.82 22.35
CA GLY A 39 -17.93 -12.23 22.38
C GLY A 39 -18.75 -12.27 21.09
N VAL A 40 -18.13 -12.12 19.93
CA VAL A 40 -18.85 -11.97 18.66
C VAL A 40 -18.18 -12.86 17.63
N ILE A 41 -18.63 -14.11 17.60
CA ILE A 41 -18.52 -14.96 16.41
C ILE A 41 -19.60 -14.42 15.46
N GLU A 42 -19.36 -13.25 14.86
CA GLU A 42 -20.24 -12.74 13.83
C GLU A 42 -19.86 -13.34 12.48
N THR A 43 -20.87 -13.89 11.85
CA THR A 43 -21.00 -14.20 10.44
C THR A 43 -20.61 -13.05 9.48
N GLU A 44 -20.28 -11.86 9.99
CA GLU A 44 -19.73 -10.72 9.24
C GLU A 44 -18.24 -10.83 8.90
N ASP A 45 -17.51 -11.82 9.43
CA ASP A 45 -16.10 -12.04 9.11
C ASP A 45 -15.85 -12.48 7.65
N GLY A 46 -16.88 -12.60 6.80
CA GLY A 46 -16.75 -12.99 5.38
C GLY A 46 -16.11 -14.36 5.18
N LYS A 47 -16.21 -15.22 6.20
CA LYS A 47 -15.48 -16.51 6.32
C LYS A 47 -16.18 -17.69 5.67
N ASP A 48 -17.37 -17.51 5.09
CA ASP A 48 -17.95 -18.49 4.19
C ASP A 48 -17.31 -18.33 2.80
N GLY A 49 -16.17 -19.00 2.59
CA GLY A 49 -15.56 -19.17 1.27
C GLY A 49 -14.10 -18.71 1.12
N GLN A 50 -13.46 -18.15 2.15
CA GLN A 50 -12.08 -17.66 2.03
C GLN A 50 -11.04 -18.57 2.74
N LEU A 51 -10.25 -19.26 1.92
CA LEU A 51 -8.97 -19.90 2.28
C LEU A 51 -7.97 -18.88 2.89
N PRO A 52 -6.92 -19.31 3.60
CA PRO A 52 -6.32 -18.56 4.70
C PRO A 52 -5.46 -17.41 4.18
N THR A 53 -5.99 -16.19 4.14
CA THR A 53 -5.18 -14.98 4.00
C THR A 53 -6.05 -13.77 4.27
N PHE A 54 -5.93 -13.19 5.46
CA PHE A 54 -6.41 -11.84 5.70
C PHE A 54 -5.43 -10.90 4.97
N ASN A 55 -5.70 -10.64 3.69
CA ASN A 55 -5.18 -9.48 2.99
C ASN A 55 -6.28 -8.41 3.16
N PRO A 56 -6.05 -7.32 3.90
CA PRO A 56 -7.09 -6.34 4.28
C PRO A 56 -7.86 -5.70 3.11
N VAL A 57 -7.51 -6.00 1.87
CA VAL A 57 -8.00 -5.41 0.62
C VAL A 57 -8.84 -6.35 -0.24
N ARG A 58 -9.00 -7.63 0.15
CA ARG A 58 -9.92 -8.52 -0.59
C ARG A 58 -11.39 -8.21 -0.33
N SER A 59 -11.70 -7.53 0.77
CA SER A 59 -12.97 -6.83 0.98
C SER A 59 -12.75 -5.38 0.55
N GLY A 60 -13.33 -4.99 -0.58
CA GLY A 60 -13.15 -3.68 -1.21
C GLY A 60 -13.09 -2.52 -0.21
N GLY A 61 -12.12 -1.63 -0.41
CA GLY A 61 -11.98 -0.43 0.41
C GLY A 61 -13.25 0.40 0.35
N PHE A 62 -13.90 0.58 1.51
CA PHE A 62 -14.96 1.54 1.81
C PHE A 62 -15.81 2.04 0.61
N GLU A 63 -16.43 1.14 -0.13
CA GLU A 63 -17.56 1.47 -1.00
C GLU A 63 -18.75 1.79 -0.08
N GLY A 64 -18.80 3.00 0.49
CA GLY A 64 -20.01 3.46 1.16
C GLY A 64 -19.90 4.55 2.23
N ASN A 65 -18.72 4.84 2.80
CA ASN A 65 -18.63 5.86 3.89
C ASN A 65 -17.20 6.39 4.15
N TYR A 66 -16.41 6.65 3.10
CA TYR A 66 -15.06 7.24 3.27
C TYR A 66 -15.09 8.69 3.78
N ALA A 67 -16.22 9.39 3.67
CA ALA A 67 -16.39 10.78 4.07
C ALA A 67 -16.99 10.98 5.49
N ALA A 68 -17.31 9.91 6.21
CA ALA A 68 -18.18 9.98 7.39
C ALA A 68 -17.48 9.75 8.75
N ASN A 69 -16.15 9.58 8.77
CA ASN A 69 -15.45 9.23 10.01
C ASN A 69 -14.25 10.16 10.23
N GLU A 70 -14.50 11.29 10.90
CA GLU A 70 -13.49 12.31 11.22
C GLU A 70 -12.34 11.76 12.09
N ASP A 71 -12.57 10.63 12.78
CA ASP A 71 -11.59 10.00 13.67
C ASP A 71 -10.56 9.10 12.95
N ILE A 72 -10.69 8.89 11.63
CA ILE A 72 -9.77 8.03 10.86
C ILE A 72 -8.82 8.90 10.06
N LEU A 73 -7.52 8.77 10.33
CA LEU A 73 -6.46 9.41 9.54
C LEU A 73 -6.36 8.73 8.17
N THR A 74 -6.30 9.53 7.11
CA THR A 74 -6.28 9.04 5.72
C THR A 74 -5.12 9.64 4.92
N GLY A 75 -4.78 9.05 3.78
CA GLY A 75 -3.69 9.59 2.96
C GLY A 75 -2.36 9.62 3.73
N TYR A 76 -1.62 10.72 3.61
CA TYR A 76 -0.38 10.92 4.37
C TYR A 76 -0.59 11.21 5.86
N GLU A 77 -1.80 11.57 6.31
CA GLU A 77 -2.10 11.83 7.73
C GLU A 77 -1.95 10.57 8.59
N VAL A 78 -1.94 9.38 7.99
CA VAL A 78 -1.69 8.12 8.72
C VAL A 78 -0.33 8.12 9.42
N PHE A 79 0.61 8.96 8.99
CA PHE A 79 1.91 9.16 9.63
C PHE A 79 1.84 10.05 10.88
N ASP A 80 0.67 10.59 11.22
CA ASP A 80 0.44 11.30 12.49
C ASP A 80 -0.15 10.40 13.57
N HIS A 81 -0.53 9.16 13.23
CA HIS A 81 -1.09 8.22 14.19
C HIS A 81 -0.13 7.94 15.37
N THR A 82 -0.59 8.15 16.60
CA THR A 82 0.28 8.13 17.79
C THR A 82 0.93 6.76 17.99
N ALA A 83 2.26 6.76 18.20
CA ALA A 83 3.07 5.54 18.19
C ALA A 83 2.82 4.60 19.37
N ASP A 84 2.28 5.13 20.46
CA ASP A 84 1.92 4.43 21.70
C ASP A 84 0.50 3.83 21.68
N ILE A 85 -0.30 4.14 20.65
CA ILE A 85 -1.67 3.67 20.52
C ILE A 85 -1.78 2.64 19.40
N ALA A 86 -2.23 1.43 19.73
CA ALA A 86 -2.55 0.41 18.73
C ALA A 86 -3.73 0.88 17.86
N PRO A 87 -3.59 0.98 16.53
CA PRO A 87 -4.67 1.43 15.67
C PRO A 87 -5.80 0.40 15.61
N GLY A 88 -7.03 0.90 15.55
CA GLY A 88 -8.20 0.08 15.26
C GLY A 88 -8.19 -0.51 13.84
N ARG A 89 -9.08 -1.47 13.57
CA ARG A 89 -9.17 -2.16 12.27
C ARG A 89 -9.35 -1.19 11.09
N ALA A 90 -10.16 -0.15 11.25
CA ALA A 90 -10.40 0.84 10.21
C ALA A 90 -9.13 1.66 9.90
N GLN A 91 -8.45 2.14 10.95
CA GLN A 91 -7.17 2.85 10.80
C GLN A 91 -6.07 1.95 10.21
N LEU A 92 -6.04 0.66 10.55
CA LEU A 92 -5.11 -0.31 9.96
C LEU A 92 -5.32 -0.47 8.45
N ARG A 93 -6.56 -0.41 7.95
CA ARG A 93 -6.84 -0.44 6.50
C ARG A 93 -6.27 0.79 5.80
N GLU A 94 -6.44 1.98 6.38
CA GLU A 94 -5.88 3.22 5.81
C GLU A 94 -4.35 3.26 5.84
N ILE A 95 -3.74 2.81 6.94
CA ILE A 95 -2.29 2.67 7.04
C ILE A 95 -1.77 1.72 5.96
N TRP A 96 -2.41 0.56 5.80
CA TRP A 96 -2.02 -0.42 4.79
C TRP A 96 -2.17 0.15 3.38
N PHE A 97 -3.29 0.81 3.08
CA PHE A 97 -3.56 1.40 1.78
C PHE A 97 -2.48 2.42 1.42
N THR A 98 -2.21 3.34 2.33
CA THR A 98 -1.18 4.37 2.17
C THR A 98 0.20 3.75 1.96
N PHE A 99 0.58 2.76 2.78
CA PHE A 99 1.88 2.11 2.64
C PHE A 99 2.00 1.41 1.28
N ASN A 100 0.93 0.76 0.82
CA ASN A 100 0.91 0.09 -0.47
C ASN A 100 1.04 1.10 -1.62
N ILE A 101 0.22 2.16 -1.63
CA ILE A 101 0.28 3.24 -2.62
C ILE A 101 1.69 3.83 -2.68
N VAL A 102 2.25 4.25 -1.55
CA VAL A 102 3.54 4.91 -1.53
C VAL A 102 4.67 3.97 -1.93
N ALA A 103 4.79 2.80 -1.30
CA ALA A 103 5.94 1.92 -1.53
C ALA A 103 5.89 1.19 -2.88
N ASN A 104 4.70 0.79 -3.35
CA ASN A 104 4.57 -0.03 -4.55
C ASN A 104 4.19 0.74 -5.80
N PHE A 105 3.63 1.95 -5.67
CA PHE A 105 3.23 2.74 -6.85
C PHE A 105 4.07 4.00 -6.98
N LEU A 106 4.13 4.84 -5.95
CA LEU A 106 4.82 6.13 -6.03
C LEU A 106 6.34 6.02 -5.91
N ARG A 107 6.82 4.99 -5.19
CA ARG A 107 8.25 4.71 -4.99
C ARG A 107 8.70 3.42 -5.66
N MET A 108 7.93 2.91 -6.63
CA MET A 108 8.33 1.72 -7.39
C MET A 108 9.70 1.95 -8.04
N PRO A 109 10.71 1.07 -7.85
CA PRO A 109 12.05 1.28 -8.39
C PRO A 109 12.11 1.49 -9.91
N ALA A 110 11.18 0.91 -10.67
CA ALA A 110 11.09 1.08 -12.12
C ALA A 110 10.80 2.52 -12.58
N LEU A 111 10.21 3.35 -11.71
CA LEU A 111 9.99 4.77 -12.01
C LEU A 111 11.30 5.55 -12.17
N PHE A 112 12.36 5.11 -11.50
CA PHE A 112 13.63 5.83 -11.42
C PHE A 112 14.80 5.06 -12.05
N SER A 113 14.51 4.01 -12.83
CA SER A 113 15.52 3.11 -13.37
C SER A 113 15.52 3.08 -14.89
N ASP A 114 16.70 3.14 -15.49
CA ASP A 114 16.89 2.96 -16.94
C ASP A 114 17.09 1.48 -17.34
N SER A 115 16.90 0.54 -16.41
CA SER A 115 16.99 -0.89 -16.70
C SER A 115 15.75 -1.36 -17.47
N GLU A 116 15.93 -1.69 -18.75
CA GLU A 116 14.87 -2.27 -19.59
C GLU A 116 14.28 -3.55 -18.99
N ALA A 117 15.11 -4.39 -18.37
CA ALA A 117 14.64 -5.62 -17.74
C ALA A 117 13.70 -5.34 -16.56
N ARG A 118 14.04 -4.34 -15.72
CA ARG A 118 13.18 -3.92 -14.61
C ARG A 118 11.88 -3.31 -15.13
N LEU A 119 11.97 -2.40 -16.11
CA LEU A 119 10.79 -1.78 -16.72
C LEU A 119 9.84 -2.84 -17.31
N ARG A 120 10.37 -3.82 -18.05
CA ARG A 120 9.58 -4.92 -18.61
C ARG A 120 8.91 -5.76 -17.53
N ASN A 121 9.63 -6.10 -16.46
CA ASN A 121 9.08 -6.89 -15.36
C ASN A 121 7.95 -6.12 -14.64
N SER A 122 8.14 -4.83 -14.39
CA SER A 122 7.11 -3.98 -13.77
C SER A 122 5.87 -3.84 -14.67
N ILE A 123 6.02 -3.71 -15.99
CA ILE A 123 4.89 -3.69 -16.93
C ILE A 123 4.11 -5.00 -16.87
N LEU A 124 4.80 -6.15 -16.90
CA LEU A 124 4.15 -7.47 -16.82
C LEU A 124 3.38 -7.64 -15.50
N TRP A 125 4.01 -7.24 -14.40
CA TRP A 125 3.37 -7.27 -13.08
C TRP A 125 2.15 -6.36 -13.01
N MET A 126 2.26 -5.12 -13.50
CA MET A 126 1.15 -4.17 -13.51
C MET A 126 0.00 -4.62 -14.40
N LYS A 127 0.28 -5.28 -15.54
CA LYS A 127 -0.76 -5.91 -16.36
C LYS A 127 -1.53 -6.97 -15.59
N ALA A 128 -0.83 -7.85 -14.86
CA ALA A 128 -1.47 -8.88 -14.05
C ALA A 128 -2.35 -8.27 -12.94
N LEU A 129 -1.86 -7.21 -12.29
CA LEU A 129 -2.64 -6.48 -11.27
C LEU A 129 -3.87 -5.79 -11.85
N CYS A 130 -3.75 -5.12 -13.00
CA CYS A 130 -4.89 -4.48 -13.67
C CYS A 130 -5.97 -5.50 -14.09
N GLN A 131 -5.58 -6.75 -14.39
CA GLN A 131 -6.54 -7.82 -14.66
C GLN A 131 -7.27 -8.29 -13.39
N ALA A 132 -6.55 -8.37 -12.27
CA ALA A 132 -7.11 -8.77 -10.98
C ALA A 132 -7.98 -7.67 -10.35
N TYR A 133 -7.66 -6.39 -10.63
CA TYR A 133 -8.30 -5.21 -10.05
C TYR A 133 -8.69 -4.20 -11.15
N PRO A 134 -9.63 -4.54 -12.05
CA PRO A 134 -9.93 -3.75 -13.25
C PRO A 134 -10.56 -2.38 -12.98
N SER A 135 -11.09 -2.17 -11.76
CA SER A 135 -11.69 -0.91 -11.31
C SER A 135 -10.72 0.01 -10.56
N ASP A 136 -9.46 -0.38 -10.35
CA ASP A 136 -8.45 0.43 -9.68
C ASP A 136 -7.69 1.32 -10.68
N PRO A 137 -7.92 2.65 -10.68
CA PRO A 137 -7.26 3.56 -11.60
C PRO A 137 -5.80 3.81 -11.23
N SER A 138 -5.38 3.62 -9.97
CA SER A 138 -3.98 3.86 -9.57
C SER A 138 -3.02 2.90 -10.29
N MET A 139 -3.44 1.64 -10.43
CA MET A 139 -2.69 0.60 -11.14
C MET A 139 -2.57 0.91 -12.64
N SER A 140 -3.67 1.33 -13.26
CA SER A 140 -3.72 1.59 -14.70
C SER A 140 -3.03 2.91 -15.08
N CYS A 141 -3.06 3.93 -14.21
CA CYS A 141 -2.21 5.13 -14.32
C CYS A 141 -0.72 4.77 -14.35
N LEU A 142 -0.25 3.96 -13.39
CA LEU A 142 1.15 3.52 -13.36
C LEU A 142 1.51 2.66 -14.59
N LEU A 143 0.62 1.74 -14.99
CA LEU A 143 0.84 0.91 -16.18
C LEU A 143 1.00 1.78 -17.43
N TYR A 144 0.15 2.78 -17.61
CA TYR A 144 0.24 3.72 -18.73
C TYR A 144 1.61 4.41 -18.76
N PHE A 145 2.07 4.94 -17.62
CA PHE A 145 3.36 5.61 -17.51
C PHE A 145 4.52 4.70 -17.90
N LEU A 146 4.54 3.46 -17.37
CA LEU A 146 5.59 2.49 -17.65
C LEU A 146 5.58 2.07 -19.14
N GLN A 147 4.41 1.83 -19.72
CA GLN A 147 4.27 1.48 -21.15
C GLN A 147 4.70 2.63 -22.06
N ARG A 148 4.35 3.87 -21.72
CA ARG A 148 4.80 5.06 -22.45
C ARG A 148 6.32 5.18 -22.41
N ARG A 149 6.93 4.97 -21.24
CA ARG A 149 8.40 4.95 -21.08
C ARG A 149 9.07 3.84 -21.87
N SER A 150 8.43 2.68 -22.02
CA SER A 150 8.96 1.57 -22.82
C SER A 150 8.75 1.72 -24.33
N GLY A 151 8.15 2.83 -24.79
CA GLY A 151 7.87 3.07 -26.21
C GLY A 151 6.72 2.21 -26.76
N ALA A 152 5.70 1.91 -25.95
CA ALA A 152 4.52 1.18 -26.41
C ALA A 152 3.77 1.95 -27.53
N PRO A 153 3.03 1.24 -28.41
CA PRO A 153 2.27 1.89 -29.48
C PRO A 153 1.27 2.91 -28.95
N VAL A 154 1.15 4.05 -29.64
CA VAL A 154 0.25 5.15 -29.26
C VAL A 154 -1.21 4.67 -29.13
N SER A 155 -1.66 3.79 -30.02
CA SER A 155 -3.03 3.21 -29.98
C SER A 155 -3.32 2.44 -28.69
N ASP A 156 -2.34 1.71 -28.16
CA ASP A 156 -2.49 0.94 -26.93
C ASP A 156 -2.55 1.90 -25.73
N LEU A 157 -1.72 2.94 -25.76
CA LEU A 157 -1.68 3.98 -24.74
C LEU A 157 -2.99 4.78 -24.69
N GLU A 158 -3.55 5.18 -25.84
CA GLU A 158 -4.83 5.89 -25.91
C GLU A 158 -5.98 5.04 -25.35
N THR A 159 -6.01 3.75 -25.68
CA THR A 159 -7.03 2.82 -25.18
C THR A 159 -6.96 2.70 -23.66
N LEU A 160 -5.76 2.49 -23.11
CA LEU A 160 -5.54 2.39 -21.67
C LEU A 160 -5.87 3.71 -20.95
N GLN A 161 -5.43 4.85 -21.49
CA GLN A 161 -5.70 6.17 -20.91
C GLN A 161 -7.20 6.46 -20.83
N ASN A 162 -7.93 6.24 -21.93
CA ASN A 162 -9.37 6.47 -21.98
C ASN A 162 -10.13 5.60 -20.96
N LEU A 163 -9.77 4.32 -20.84
CA LEU A 163 -10.34 3.42 -19.84
C LEU A 163 -10.02 3.89 -18.41
N THR A 164 -8.77 4.29 -18.16
CA THR A 164 -8.32 4.75 -16.85
C THR A 164 -9.07 6.01 -16.41
N ILE A 165 -9.18 7.01 -17.30
CA ILE A 165 -9.93 8.25 -17.04
C ILE A 165 -11.40 7.95 -16.78
N LYS A 166 -12.00 7.02 -17.54
CA LYS A 166 -13.38 6.60 -17.35
C LYS A 166 -13.58 5.99 -15.94
N ASN A 167 -12.70 5.06 -15.55
CA ASN A 167 -12.80 4.40 -14.24
C ASN A 167 -12.59 5.38 -13.08
N LEU A 168 -11.62 6.28 -13.21
CA LEU A 168 -11.36 7.32 -12.21
C LEU A 168 -12.59 8.23 -12.03
N LYS A 169 -13.16 8.76 -13.13
CA LYS A 169 -14.33 9.65 -13.09
C LYS A 169 -15.63 8.96 -12.67
N ALA A 170 -15.69 7.63 -12.76
CA ALA A 170 -16.86 6.86 -12.35
C ALA A 170 -16.90 6.58 -10.85
N SER A 171 -15.86 6.97 -10.10
CA SER A 171 -15.72 6.64 -8.68
C SER A 171 -15.26 7.84 -7.87
N ASP A 172 -16.18 8.43 -7.09
CA ASP A 172 -15.85 9.52 -6.17
C ASP A 172 -14.77 9.11 -5.15
N TYR A 173 -14.79 7.85 -4.73
CA TYR A 173 -13.76 7.26 -3.88
C TYR A 173 -12.37 7.39 -4.52
N TRP A 174 -12.22 6.97 -5.78
CA TRP A 174 -10.93 7.03 -6.44
C TRP A 174 -10.51 8.45 -6.80
N MET A 175 -11.44 9.34 -7.12
CA MET A 175 -11.14 10.77 -7.27
C MET A 175 -10.62 11.37 -5.96
N TRP A 176 -11.24 11.01 -4.83
CA TRP A 176 -10.76 11.43 -3.52
C TRP A 176 -9.38 10.86 -3.21
N ARG A 177 -9.13 9.57 -3.46
CA ARG A 177 -7.77 8.98 -3.31
C ARG A 177 -6.75 9.65 -4.21
N ASP A 178 -7.12 9.97 -5.44
CA ASP A 178 -6.23 10.68 -6.35
C ASP A 178 -5.89 12.08 -5.81
N SER A 179 -6.84 12.77 -5.17
CA SER A 179 -6.54 14.06 -4.51
C SER A 179 -5.53 13.95 -3.37
N GLN A 180 -5.39 12.77 -2.75
CA GLN A 180 -4.43 12.51 -1.68
C GLN A 180 -3.04 12.15 -2.22
N PHE A 181 -2.96 11.42 -3.34
CA PHE A 181 -1.71 10.78 -3.80
C PHE A 181 -1.24 11.22 -5.18
N GLY A 182 -2.08 11.89 -5.96
CA GLY A 182 -1.77 12.46 -7.27
C GLY A 182 -1.43 11.45 -8.37
N PHE A 183 -1.81 10.18 -8.25
CA PHE A 183 -1.41 9.13 -9.19
C PHE A 183 -1.94 9.35 -10.62
N SER A 184 -2.96 10.16 -10.84
CA SER A 184 -3.43 10.56 -12.18
C SER A 184 -2.37 11.32 -12.97
N SER A 185 -1.42 11.99 -12.32
CA SER A 185 -0.32 12.69 -12.99
C SER A 185 0.61 11.77 -13.80
N PHE A 186 0.58 10.46 -13.53
CA PHE A 186 1.25 9.47 -14.39
C PHE A 186 0.72 9.48 -15.84
N LEU A 187 -0.55 9.84 -16.04
CA LEU A 187 -1.15 9.98 -17.38
C LEU A 187 -0.53 11.14 -18.16
N ASP A 188 -0.02 12.15 -17.45
CA ASP A 188 0.67 13.29 -18.04
C ASP A 188 2.18 13.03 -18.23
N GLY A 189 2.68 11.89 -17.74
CA GLY A 189 4.10 11.56 -17.76
C GLY A 189 4.87 12.14 -16.57
N ILE A 190 4.19 12.49 -15.49
CA ILE A 190 4.77 13.04 -14.26
C ILE A 190 4.74 11.94 -13.18
N ILE A 191 5.82 11.84 -12.41
CA ILE A 191 5.85 10.98 -11.23
C ILE A 191 5.34 11.82 -10.04
N PRO A 192 4.28 11.40 -9.32
CA PRO A 192 3.78 12.13 -8.18
C PRO A 192 4.85 12.25 -7.09
N GLU A 193 5.00 13.43 -6.51
CA GLU A 193 5.85 13.63 -5.35
C GLU A 193 5.16 13.02 -4.11
N ALA A 194 5.92 12.23 -3.35
CA ALA A 194 5.46 11.75 -2.06
C ALA A 194 5.57 12.87 -1.02
N ASP A 195 4.70 12.84 -0.01
CA ASP A 195 4.76 13.81 1.08
C ASP A 195 6.15 13.80 1.77
N PRO A 196 6.71 14.98 2.14
CA PRO A 196 8.01 15.08 2.81
C PRO A 196 8.15 14.22 4.08
N CYS A 197 7.04 13.88 4.75
CA CYS A 197 7.08 12.97 5.90
C CYS A 197 7.64 11.58 5.54
N VAL A 198 7.43 11.11 4.30
CA VAL A 198 7.96 9.84 3.80
C VAL A 198 9.49 9.88 3.72
N ASP A 199 10.04 11.00 3.26
CA ASP A 199 11.48 11.18 3.15
C ASP A 199 12.13 11.41 4.52
N ALA A 200 11.44 12.09 5.44
CA ALA A 200 11.87 12.22 6.82
C ALA A 200 12.01 10.85 7.51
N LEU A 201 11.11 9.90 7.25
CA LEU A 201 11.18 8.54 7.78
C LEU A 201 12.41 7.76 7.27
N LEU A 202 12.82 7.99 6.02
CA LEU A 202 14.04 7.41 5.46
C LEU A 202 15.29 8.03 6.08
N ALA A 203 15.27 9.34 6.31
CA ALA A 203 16.39 10.08 6.88
C ALA A 203 16.63 9.77 8.37
N SER A 204 15.57 9.45 9.13
CA SER A 204 15.69 9.11 10.55
C SER A 204 16.42 7.79 10.82
N GLY A 205 16.61 6.95 9.80
CA GLY A 205 17.19 5.61 9.93
C GLY A 205 16.36 4.68 10.83
N PRO A 206 16.65 3.37 10.87
CA PRO A 206 16.13 2.55 11.95
C PRO A 206 16.68 3.11 13.27
N PRO A 207 15.89 3.20 14.35
CA PRO A 207 16.44 3.54 15.65
C PRO A 207 17.57 2.56 15.92
N ASN A 208 18.80 3.08 16.03
CA ASN A 208 19.97 2.27 16.34
C ASN A 208 19.59 1.39 17.53
N ALA A 209 19.46 0.08 17.29
CA ALA A 209 19.30 -0.89 18.36
C ALA A 209 20.42 -0.57 19.34
N ARG A 210 20.06 -0.07 20.53
CA ARG A 210 21.00 0.25 21.58
C ARG A 210 21.89 -0.97 21.73
N ARG A 211 23.13 -0.89 21.24
CA ARG A 211 24.21 -1.72 21.72
C ARG A 211 24.48 -1.21 23.13
N ASP A 212 23.57 -1.50 24.04
CA ASP A 212 23.87 -1.46 25.45
C ASP A 212 24.98 -2.50 25.61
N ASN A 213 26.18 -1.99 25.83
CA ASN A 213 27.34 -2.74 26.26
C ASN A 213 26.91 -3.56 27.48
N LEU A 214 26.51 -4.82 27.26
CA LEU A 214 26.70 -5.89 28.22
C LEU A 214 28.21 -6.12 28.30
N GLY A 215 28.88 -5.17 28.94
CA GLY A 215 30.25 -5.30 29.39
C GLY A 215 30.31 -6.53 30.26
N GLN A 216 30.96 -7.56 29.72
CA GLN A 216 31.56 -8.64 30.47
C GLN A 216 32.28 -8.04 31.69
N LYS A 217 31.71 -8.24 32.89
CA LYS A 217 32.54 -8.38 34.08
C LYS A 217 32.96 -9.83 34.15
N VAL A 218 34.08 -10.13 33.49
CA VAL A 218 34.98 -11.17 33.96
C VAL A 218 35.71 -10.54 35.14
N LEU A 219 35.45 -11.05 36.35
CA LEU A 219 36.39 -11.29 37.44
C LEU A 219 35.66 -12.08 38.52
#